data_AF-W4LP30-F1
#
_entry.id   AF-W4LP30-F1
#
_cell.length_a   1.000
_cell.length_b   1.000
_cell.length_c   1.000
_cell.angle_alpha   90.00
_cell.angle_beta   90.00
_cell.angle_gamma   90.00
#
_symmetry.space_group_name_H-M   'P 1'
#
loop_
_entity.id
_entity.type
_entity.pdbx_description
1 polymer ?
#
loop_
_entity_poly.entity_id
_entity_poly.type
_entity_poly.pdbx_seq_one_letter_code
_entity_poly.pdbx_strand_id
1 'polypeptide(L)'
;MQDTGNVTEPIKLTSSVSDFVGRQPDYYSREFEKIQSATRFPWSWNTMAAIAGPFWGAARGLWGYFWTFLVLEILALVQIGKGWWGELGADKLARLERLTAKYQEFLQKYQAAQSAGDPDAASLLTRAENLKKVADRVADEAALAAQGAVTFLIAGLVLFVILRVLQGYYANMRYEKQYLNWRAEPVRTPSGFSWLKAGFSGVLWLAIVPLTLYKFTVGKIAPALEPYTVGFPVQKKQYFAPISTWMEAWFDWLSVKGAGVFDGVVSTIKAVLDGLETVFVGTPWPVVMTVVVVLAWRLAGPRVATFTAAALTYLGMLGLWETSMVTVSLLGAAAFLCLLFGIPLGIWFGKSQRAYNAALPVLDFMQTMPAFVYLIPIIAFFGTGKPPGVGSLRRFLRI
;
A
#
# COMPACT_ATOMS: atom_id res chain seq x y z
N MET A 1 -59.32 -41.08 -14.13
CA MET A 1 -58.89 -40.17 -15.21
C MET A 1 -57.41 -39.94 -15.05
N GLN A 2 -56.67 -40.08 -16.16
CA GLN A 2 -55.23 -40.30 -16.22
C GLN A 2 -54.43 -39.17 -15.56
N ASP A 3 -53.46 -39.58 -14.76
CA ASP A 3 -52.32 -38.77 -14.32
C ASP A 3 -51.42 -38.53 -15.54
N THR A 4 -51.67 -37.43 -16.26
CA THR A 4 -50.75 -36.95 -17.30
C THR A 4 -49.63 -36.21 -16.61
N GLY A 5 -48.57 -36.96 -16.29
CA GLY A 5 -47.27 -36.43 -15.95
C GLY A 5 -46.84 -35.42 -17.01
N ASN A 6 -46.94 -34.14 -16.68
CA ASN A 6 -46.28 -33.08 -17.42
C ASN A 6 -45.24 -32.48 -16.48
N VAL A 7 -44.08 -33.13 -16.47
CA VAL A 7 -42.86 -32.59 -15.87
C VAL A 7 -42.62 -31.25 -16.59
N THR A 8 -42.94 -30.15 -15.91
CA THR A 8 -42.64 -28.80 -16.41
C THR A 8 -41.12 -28.67 -16.54
N GLU A 9 -40.62 -28.88 -17.75
CA GLU A 9 -39.22 -28.75 -18.13
C GLU A 9 -38.58 -27.40 -17.74
N PRO A 10 -37.23 -27.32 -17.65
CA PRO A 10 -36.41 -26.15 -17.24
C PRO A 10 -36.48 -24.90 -18.16
N ILE A 11 -37.57 -24.71 -18.89
CA ILE A 11 -37.73 -23.71 -19.98
C ILE A 11 -37.58 -22.26 -19.50
N LYS A 12 -37.84 -21.95 -18.21
CA LYS A 12 -37.75 -20.57 -17.69
C LYS A 12 -36.33 -20.07 -17.44
N LEU A 13 -35.37 -20.95 -17.18
CA LEU A 13 -33.97 -20.55 -16.96
C LEU A 13 -33.26 -20.35 -18.30
N THR A 14 -33.45 -21.28 -19.23
CA THR A 14 -32.80 -21.28 -20.55
C THR A 14 -33.15 -20.06 -21.39
N SER A 15 -34.42 -19.61 -21.39
CA SER A 15 -34.83 -18.40 -22.09
C SER A 15 -34.18 -17.14 -21.53
N SER A 16 -34.17 -16.99 -20.20
CA SER A 16 -33.54 -15.84 -19.53
C SER A 16 -32.02 -15.77 -19.72
N VAL A 17 -31.34 -16.93 -19.73
CA VAL A 17 -29.89 -16.98 -20.02
C VAL A 17 -29.62 -16.62 -21.48
N SER A 18 -30.48 -17.05 -22.41
CA SER A 18 -30.37 -16.68 -23.82
C SER A 18 -30.43 -15.16 -24.04
N ASP A 19 -31.39 -14.50 -23.40
CA ASP A 19 -31.55 -13.04 -23.47
C ASP A 19 -30.34 -12.30 -22.88
N PHE A 20 -29.77 -12.82 -21.80
CA PHE A 20 -28.59 -12.20 -21.17
C PHE A 20 -27.32 -12.38 -22.01
N VAL A 21 -27.04 -13.58 -22.49
CA VAL A 21 -25.72 -13.87 -23.07
C VAL A 21 -25.65 -13.54 -24.56
N GLY A 22 -26.75 -13.74 -25.29
CA GLY A 22 -26.87 -13.51 -26.73
C GLY A 22 -26.09 -14.48 -27.63
N ARG A 23 -24.86 -14.89 -27.25
CA ARG A 23 -24.02 -15.83 -28.03
C ARG A 23 -23.78 -17.14 -27.26
N GLN A 24 -23.99 -18.27 -27.93
CA GLN A 24 -23.82 -19.62 -27.37
C GLN A 24 -24.68 -19.87 -26.11
N PRO A 25 -26.00 -19.63 -26.16
CA PRO A 25 -26.88 -19.73 -25.00
C PRO A 25 -26.89 -21.14 -24.38
N ASP A 26 -26.79 -22.19 -25.20
CA ASP A 26 -26.80 -23.59 -24.73
C ASP A 26 -25.60 -23.95 -23.86
N TYR A 27 -24.45 -23.33 -24.12
CA TYR A 27 -23.25 -23.54 -23.32
C TYR A 27 -23.38 -22.84 -21.96
N TYR A 28 -23.77 -21.56 -21.95
CA TYR A 28 -23.89 -20.82 -20.69
C TYR A 28 -25.05 -21.28 -19.83
N SER A 29 -26.15 -21.76 -20.42
CA SER A 29 -27.27 -22.32 -19.66
C SER A 29 -26.81 -23.54 -18.85
N ARG A 30 -26.08 -24.46 -19.49
CA ARG A 30 -25.49 -25.65 -18.83
C ARG A 30 -24.48 -25.28 -17.76
N GLU A 31 -23.57 -24.34 -18.05
CA GLU A 31 -22.53 -23.93 -17.11
C GLU A 31 -23.11 -23.16 -15.91
N PHE A 32 -24.10 -22.30 -16.10
CA PHE A 32 -24.75 -21.56 -15.00
C PHE A 32 -25.57 -22.51 -14.12
N GLU A 33 -26.30 -23.45 -14.71
CA GLU A 33 -27.00 -24.49 -13.95
C GLU A 33 -26.03 -25.33 -13.11
N LYS A 34 -24.89 -25.72 -13.69
CA LYS A 34 -23.83 -26.43 -12.97
C LYS A 34 -23.24 -25.61 -11.82
N ILE A 35 -23.10 -24.30 -12.01
CA ILE A 35 -22.60 -23.39 -10.96
C ILE A 35 -23.61 -23.25 -9.82
N GLN A 36 -24.89 -23.07 -10.15
CA GLN A 36 -25.97 -22.82 -9.19
C GLN A 36 -26.39 -24.09 -8.43
N SER A 37 -26.29 -25.26 -9.05
CA SER A 37 -26.60 -26.55 -8.42
C SER A 37 -25.45 -27.10 -7.55
N ALA A 38 -24.26 -26.50 -7.60
CA ALA A 38 -23.12 -26.97 -6.82
C ALA A 38 -23.27 -26.62 -5.33
N THR A 39 -23.22 -27.64 -4.47
CA THR A 39 -23.26 -27.48 -3.01
C THR A 39 -21.89 -27.11 -2.40
N ARG A 40 -20.81 -27.28 -3.16
CA ARG A 40 -19.43 -26.94 -2.74
C ARG A 40 -18.75 -26.05 -3.76
N PHE A 41 -17.90 -26.63 -4.60
CA PHE A 41 -17.05 -25.91 -5.54
C PHE A 41 -17.50 -26.22 -6.97
N PRO A 42 -18.10 -25.26 -7.68
CA PRO A 42 -18.60 -25.49 -9.03
C PRO A 42 -17.46 -25.52 -10.04
N TRP A 43 -17.17 -26.69 -10.61
CA TRP A 43 -16.17 -26.81 -11.67
C TRP A 43 -16.74 -26.33 -13.01
N SER A 44 -16.33 -25.15 -13.47
CA SER A 44 -16.73 -24.58 -14.76
C SER A 44 -15.52 -24.29 -15.66
N TRP A 45 -15.64 -24.47 -16.98
CA TRP A 45 -14.52 -24.24 -17.90
C TRP A 45 -14.92 -23.46 -19.16
N ASN A 46 -14.24 -22.34 -19.41
CA ASN A 46 -14.43 -21.49 -20.58
C ASN A 46 -13.19 -21.42 -21.46
N THR A 47 -13.22 -22.11 -22.60
CA THR A 47 -12.14 -22.11 -23.59
C THR A 47 -11.90 -20.73 -24.20
N MET A 48 -12.97 -19.98 -24.47
CA MET A 48 -12.85 -18.64 -25.05
C MET A 48 -12.21 -17.65 -24.08
N ALA A 49 -12.48 -17.79 -22.78
CA ALA A 49 -11.85 -16.97 -21.76
C ALA A 49 -10.38 -17.33 -21.55
N ALA A 50 -10.02 -18.61 -21.63
CA ALA A 50 -8.62 -19.03 -21.58
C ALA A 50 -7.83 -18.45 -22.78
N ILE A 51 -8.38 -18.53 -24.00
CA ILE A 51 -7.69 -18.08 -25.22
C ILE A 51 -7.64 -16.55 -25.29
N ALA A 52 -8.79 -15.87 -25.15
CA ALA A 52 -8.86 -14.42 -25.28
C ALA A 52 -8.45 -13.68 -24.00
N GLY A 53 -8.27 -14.39 -22.87
CA GLY A 53 -7.80 -13.84 -21.60
C GLY A 53 -8.62 -12.65 -21.11
N PRO A 54 -7.99 -11.52 -20.72
CA PRO A 54 -8.71 -10.38 -20.15
C PRO A 54 -9.71 -9.76 -21.14
N PHE A 55 -9.44 -9.84 -22.45
CA PHE A 55 -10.31 -9.31 -23.51
C PHE A 55 -11.69 -9.98 -23.51
N TRP A 56 -11.78 -11.26 -23.14
CA TRP A 56 -13.05 -11.98 -23.01
C TRP A 56 -13.98 -11.32 -21.99
N GLY A 57 -13.41 -10.90 -20.85
CA GLY A 57 -14.14 -10.24 -19.77
C GLY A 57 -14.61 -8.85 -20.18
N ALA A 58 -13.72 -8.05 -20.78
CA ALA A 58 -14.06 -6.72 -21.28
C ALA A 58 -15.19 -6.76 -22.32
N ALA A 59 -15.15 -7.71 -23.26
CA ALA A 59 -16.18 -7.88 -24.28
C ALA A 59 -17.59 -8.12 -23.69
N ARG A 60 -17.67 -8.64 -22.45
CA ARG A 60 -18.92 -8.91 -21.69
C ARG A 60 -19.23 -7.87 -20.61
N GLY A 61 -18.41 -6.81 -20.51
CA GLY A 61 -18.56 -5.77 -19.48
C GLY A 61 -18.02 -6.14 -18.10
N LEU A 62 -17.29 -7.25 -17.97
CA LEU A 62 -16.60 -7.66 -16.74
C LEU A 62 -15.27 -6.90 -16.58
N TRP A 63 -15.32 -5.59 -16.34
CA TRP A 63 -14.11 -4.77 -16.24
C TRP A 63 -13.18 -5.16 -15.08
N GLY A 64 -13.74 -5.61 -13.96
CA GLY A 64 -12.92 -6.14 -12.84
C GLY A 64 -12.11 -7.38 -13.24
N TYR A 65 -12.69 -8.26 -14.07
CA TYR A 65 -11.98 -9.42 -14.61
C TYR A 65 -10.85 -8.97 -15.56
N PHE A 66 -11.15 -8.04 -16.48
CA PHE A 66 -10.16 -7.47 -17.40
C PHE A 66 -8.95 -6.90 -16.65
N TRP A 67 -9.16 -6.00 -15.70
CA TRP A 67 -8.06 -5.33 -14.98
C TRP A 67 -7.24 -6.30 -14.13
N THR A 68 -7.90 -7.19 -13.40
CA THR A 68 -7.20 -8.17 -12.55
C THR A 68 -6.28 -9.04 -13.38
N PHE A 69 -6.79 -9.61 -14.47
CA PHE A 69 -5.99 -10.49 -15.32
C PHE A 69 -5.01 -9.75 -16.22
N LEU A 70 -5.28 -8.53 -16.64
CA LEU A 70 -4.32 -7.71 -17.37
C LEU A 70 -3.06 -7.46 -16.53
N VAL A 71 -3.23 -7.07 -15.26
CA VAL A 71 -2.10 -6.84 -14.34
C VAL A 71 -1.30 -8.13 -14.13
N LEU A 72 -1.98 -9.25 -13.90
CA LEU A 72 -1.31 -10.54 -13.74
C LEU A 72 -0.59 -11.00 -15.01
N GLU A 73 -1.22 -10.82 -16.19
CA GLU A 73 -0.59 -11.15 -17.47
C GLU A 73 0.64 -10.29 -17.73
N ILE A 74 0.61 -9.00 -17.38
CA ILE A 74 1.78 -8.13 -17.50
C ILE A 74 2.96 -8.69 -16.70
N LEU A 75 2.75 -9.23 -15.50
CA LEU A 75 3.84 -9.85 -14.71
C LEU A 75 4.46 -11.06 -15.42
N ALA A 76 3.64 -11.87 -16.08
CA ALA A 76 4.13 -13.00 -16.87
C ALA A 76 4.86 -12.53 -18.14
N LEU A 77 4.28 -11.58 -18.88
CA LEU A 77 4.85 -11.02 -20.10
C LEU A 77 6.18 -10.29 -19.82
N VAL A 78 6.31 -9.58 -18.70
CA VAL A 78 7.57 -8.94 -18.28
C VAL A 78 8.66 -9.97 -18.05
N GLN A 79 8.35 -11.11 -17.45
CA GLN A 79 9.34 -12.20 -17.26
C GLN A 79 9.73 -12.85 -18.59
N ILE A 80 8.76 -13.10 -19.47
CA ILE A 80 9.01 -13.60 -20.83
C ILE A 80 9.91 -12.61 -21.58
N GLY A 81 9.57 -11.33 -21.58
CA GLY A 81 10.36 -10.30 -22.26
C GLY A 81 11.77 -10.16 -21.70
N LYS A 82 11.94 -10.26 -20.36
CA LYS A 82 13.25 -10.29 -19.70
C LYS A 82 14.10 -11.46 -20.15
N GLY A 83 13.50 -12.64 -20.32
CA GLY A 83 14.21 -13.84 -20.74
C GLY A 83 14.45 -13.94 -22.25
N TRP A 84 13.59 -13.32 -23.07
CA TRP A 84 13.66 -13.41 -24.53
C TRP A 84 14.55 -12.36 -25.17
N TRP A 85 14.39 -11.09 -24.80
CA TRP A 85 15.12 -9.95 -25.38
C TRP A 85 15.67 -8.99 -24.32
N GLY A 86 15.52 -9.32 -23.04
CA GLY A 86 15.91 -8.44 -21.95
C GLY A 86 17.42 -8.38 -21.77
N GLU A 87 17.93 -7.17 -21.57
CA GLU A 87 19.35 -6.96 -21.25
C GLU A 87 19.57 -7.13 -19.73
N LEU A 88 19.50 -8.38 -19.26
CA LEU A 88 19.65 -8.69 -17.84
C LEU A 88 21.03 -8.24 -17.34
N GLY A 89 21.03 -7.36 -16.33
CA GLY A 89 22.26 -6.83 -15.76
C GLY A 89 22.81 -5.59 -16.47
N ALA A 90 22.14 -5.02 -17.48
CA ALA A 90 22.57 -3.77 -18.12
C ALA A 90 22.79 -2.62 -17.13
N ASP A 91 21.88 -2.45 -16.16
CA ASP A 91 22.04 -1.45 -15.09
C ASP A 91 23.28 -1.72 -14.23
N LYS A 92 23.59 -3.00 -13.97
CA LYS A 92 24.77 -3.40 -13.20
C LYS A 92 26.04 -3.16 -14.00
N LEU A 93 26.05 -3.40 -15.31
CA LEU A 93 27.16 -3.09 -16.21
C LEU A 93 27.39 -1.58 -16.32
N ALA A 94 26.32 -0.78 -16.45
CA ALA A 94 26.43 0.68 -16.45
C ALA A 94 26.93 1.22 -15.10
N ARG A 95 26.52 0.60 -13.99
CA ARG A 95 27.06 0.91 -12.65
C ARG A 95 28.53 0.49 -12.52
N LEU A 96 28.90 -0.67 -13.06
CA LEU A 96 30.26 -1.18 -13.07
C LEU A 96 31.18 -0.22 -13.80
N GLU A 97 30.78 0.25 -14.99
CA GLU A 97 31.52 1.24 -15.76
C GLU A 97 31.79 2.53 -14.95
N ARG A 98 30.76 3.05 -14.26
CA ARG A 98 30.90 4.23 -13.39
C ARG A 98 31.83 3.98 -12.19
N LEU A 99 31.79 2.79 -11.60
CA LEU A 99 32.65 2.42 -10.47
C LEU A 99 34.11 2.28 -10.92
N THR A 100 34.35 1.61 -12.05
CA THR A 100 35.67 1.45 -12.63
C THR A 100 36.26 2.79 -13.05
N ALA A 101 35.46 3.69 -13.63
CA ALA A 101 35.90 5.05 -13.94
C ALA A 101 36.34 5.83 -12.69
N LYS A 102 35.55 5.78 -11.61
CA LYS A 102 35.92 6.40 -10.32
C LYS A 102 37.17 5.76 -9.71
N TYR A 103 37.30 4.44 -9.79
CA TYR A 103 38.49 3.74 -9.33
C TYR A 103 39.76 4.24 -10.03
N GLN A 104 39.72 4.39 -11.36
CA GLN A 104 40.84 4.94 -12.14
C GLN A 104 41.15 6.40 -11.76
N GLU A 105 40.12 7.22 -11.53
CA GLU A 105 40.29 8.60 -11.05
C GLU A 105 41.02 8.65 -9.71
N PHE A 106 40.66 7.79 -8.75
CA PHE A 106 41.33 7.71 -7.46
C PHE A 106 42.77 7.21 -7.58
N LEU A 107 43.05 6.26 -8.47
CA LEU A 107 44.43 5.82 -8.75
C LEU A 107 45.30 6.92 -9.33
N GLN A 108 44.76 7.72 -10.27
CA GLN A 108 45.49 8.87 -10.82
C GLN A 108 45.81 9.91 -9.74
N LYS A 109 44.85 10.22 -8.86
CA LYS A 109 45.07 11.12 -7.72
C LYS A 109 46.09 10.57 -6.73
N TYR A 110 46.05 9.26 -6.47
CA TYR A 110 47.06 8.58 -5.65
C TYR A 110 48.47 8.71 -6.26
N GLN A 111 48.64 8.46 -7.55
CA GLN A 111 49.94 8.59 -8.24
C GLN A 111 50.47 10.02 -8.19
N ALA A 112 49.60 11.01 -8.40
CA ALA A 112 49.96 12.43 -8.29
C ALA A 112 50.36 12.79 -6.84
N ALA A 113 49.58 12.38 -5.84
CA ALA A 113 49.88 12.61 -4.42
C ALA A 113 51.18 11.92 -3.98
N GLN A 114 51.46 10.72 -4.51
CA GLN A 114 52.71 9.99 -4.26
C GLN A 114 53.92 10.73 -4.85
N SER A 115 53.80 11.27 -6.07
CA SER A 115 54.86 12.07 -6.69
C SER A 115 55.11 13.42 -5.98
N ALA A 116 54.09 13.95 -5.29
CA ALA A 116 54.18 15.19 -4.51
C ALA A 116 54.61 14.99 -3.05
N GLY A 117 54.75 13.74 -2.57
CA GLY A 117 55.11 13.43 -1.19
C GLY A 117 54.02 13.74 -0.15
N ASP A 118 52.75 13.76 -0.57
CA ASP A 118 51.61 14.12 0.28
C ASP A 118 51.25 12.97 1.27
N PRO A 119 51.15 13.22 2.59
CA PRO A 119 50.79 12.20 3.58
C PRO A 119 49.42 11.55 3.36
N ASP A 120 48.51 12.17 2.61
CA ASP A 120 47.15 11.65 2.38
C ASP A 120 47.06 10.60 1.24
N ALA A 121 48.18 10.27 0.58
CA ALA A 121 48.21 9.30 -0.52
C ALA A 121 47.69 7.91 -0.11
N ALA A 122 48.00 7.43 1.10
CA ALA A 122 47.55 6.12 1.58
C ALA A 122 46.02 6.01 1.73
N SER A 123 45.35 7.12 2.07
CA SER A 123 43.88 7.15 2.23
C SER A 123 43.17 7.05 0.87
N LEU A 124 43.76 7.63 -0.19
CA LEU A 124 43.28 7.52 -1.56
C LEU A 124 43.40 6.10 -2.12
N LEU A 125 44.52 5.42 -1.85
CA LEU A 125 44.70 4.01 -2.22
C LEU A 125 43.62 3.14 -1.56
N THR A 126 43.39 3.32 -0.26
CA THR A 126 42.37 2.55 0.48
C THR A 126 40.96 2.77 -0.09
N ARG A 127 40.62 4.01 -0.48
CA ARG A 127 39.33 4.32 -1.15
C ARG A 127 39.24 3.66 -2.51
N ALA A 128 40.32 3.66 -3.29
CA ALA A 128 40.38 2.99 -4.59
C ALA A 128 40.19 1.47 -4.43
N GLU A 129 40.88 0.82 -3.50
CA GLU A 129 40.75 -0.61 -3.23
C GLU A 129 39.33 -0.99 -2.80
N ASN A 130 38.71 -0.18 -1.93
CA ASN A 130 37.31 -0.39 -1.55
C ASN A 130 36.36 -0.27 -2.75
N LEU A 131 36.57 0.72 -3.63
CA LEU A 131 35.79 0.87 -4.86
C LEU A 131 35.98 -0.31 -5.81
N LYS A 132 37.22 -0.81 -5.95
CA LYS A 132 37.53 -1.99 -6.75
C LYS A 132 36.81 -3.23 -6.23
N LYS A 133 36.86 -3.47 -4.91
CA LYS A 133 36.13 -4.58 -4.29
C LYS A 133 34.62 -4.51 -4.53
N VAL A 134 34.04 -3.31 -4.53
CA VAL A 134 32.62 -3.10 -4.89
C VAL A 134 32.40 -3.34 -6.38
N ALA A 135 33.30 -2.89 -7.25
CA ALA A 135 33.24 -3.12 -8.70
C ALA A 135 33.29 -4.63 -9.01
N ASP A 136 34.23 -5.37 -8.43
CA ASP A 136 34.36 -6.82 -8.61
C ASP A 136 33.08 -7.55 -8.20
N ARG A 137 32.51 -7.21 -7.03
CA ARG A 137 31.22 -7.76 -6.58
C ARG A 137 30.08 -7.44 -7.55
N VAL A 138 30.02 -6.22 -8.08
CA VAL A 138 29.00 -5.82 -9.06
C VAL A 138 29.20 -6.56 -10.39
N ALA A 139 30.45 -6.86 -10.78
CA ALA A 139 30.77 -7.65 -11.96
C ALA A 139 30.28 -9.10 -11.81
N ASP A 140 30.54 -9.73 -10.66
CA ASP A 140 30.03 -11.08 -10.35
C ASP A 140 28.48 -11.09 -10.37
N GLU A 141 27.87 -10.09 -9.75
CA GLU A 141 26.41 -9.93 -9.73
C GLU A 141 25.81 -9.66 -11.11
N ALA A 142 26.55 -9.05 -12.03
CA ALA A 142 26.14 -8.84 -13.42
C ALA A 142 26.25 -10.14 -14.23
N ALA A 143 27.32 -10.91 -14.05
CA ALA A 143 27.51 -12.21 -14.68
C ALA A 143 26.40 -13.21 -14.25
N LEU A 144 26.08 -13.26 -12.96
CA LEU A 144 24.98 -14.07 -12.43
C LEU A 144 23.62 -13.63 -12.99
N ALA A 145 23.39 -12.32 -13.16
CA ALA A 145 22.15 -11.80 -13.72
C ALA A 145 21.97 -12.21 -15.20
N ALA A 146 23.06 -12.20 -15.99
CA ALA A 146 23.04 -12.61 -17.39
C ALA A 146 22.67 -14.10 -17.56
N GLN A 147 23.07 -14.96 -16.63
CA GLN A 147 22.73 -16.39 -16.63
C GLN A 147 21.24 -16.66 -16.33
N GLY A 148 20.53 -15.71 -15.73
CA GLY A 148 19.13 -15.87 -15.33
C GLY A 148 18.09 -15.80 -16.45
N ALA A 149 18.47 -15.50 -17.69
CA ALA A 149 17.54 -15.27 -18.81
C ALA A 149 16.58 -16.43 -19.04
N VAL A 150 17.12 -17.66 -19.13
CA VAL A 150 16.33 -18.88 -19.36
C VAL A 150 15.35 -19.11 -18.20
N THR A 151 15.76 -18.87 -16.96
CA THR A 151 14.91 -19.02 -15.78
C THR A 151 13.73 -18.04 -15.82
N PHE A 152 13.96 -16.77 -16.16
CA PHE A 152 12.88 -15.79 -16.31
C PHE A 152 11.93 -16.17 -17.45
N LEU A 153 12.45 -16.66 -18.58
CA LEU A 153 11.63 -17.09 -19.71
C LEU A 153 10.71 -18.25 -19.32
N ILE A 154 11.26 -19.31 -18.72
CA ILE A 154 10.49 -20.49 -18.30
C ILE A 154 9.47 -20.12 -17.23
N ALA A 155 9.88 -19.38 -16.19
CA ALA A 155 8.98 -18.94 -15.13
C ALA A 155 7.84 -18.08 -15.68
N GLY A 156 8.14 -17.16 -16.61
CA GLY A 156 7.16 -16.33 -17.29
C GLY A 156 6.17 -17.13 -18.13
N LEU A 157 6.64 -18.10 -18.93
CA LEU A 157 5.79 -18.98 -19.73
C LEU A 157 4.89 -19.86 -18.85
N VAL A 158 5.44 -20.47 -17.80
CA VAL A 158 4.67 -21.28 -16.84
C VAL A 158 3.60 -20.44 -16.17
N LEU A 159 3.95 -19.25 -15.68
CA LEU A 159 2.99 -18.32 -15.08
C LEU A 159 1.91 -17.92 -16.09
N PHE A 160 2.28 -17.64 -17.34
CA PHE A 160 1.31 -17.28 -18.38
C PHE A 160 0.31 -18.42 -18.63
N VAL A 161 0.78 -19.66 -18.75
CA VAL A 161 -0.10 -20.83 -18.92
C VAL A 161 -1.02 -21.02 -17.71
N ILE A 162 -0.50 -20.88 -16.49
CA ILE A 162 -1.32 -20.94 -15.27
C ILE A 162 -2.41 -19.87 -15.30
N LEU A 163 -2.08 -18.63 -15.69
CA LEU A 163 -3.06 -17.55 -15.80
C LEU A 163 -4.14 -17.86 -16.84
N ARG A 164 -3.78 -18.45 -17.99
CA ARG A 164 -4.74 -18.88 -19.02
C ARG A 164 -5.72 -19.93 -18.49
N VAL A 165 -5.23 -20.89 -17.70
CA VAL A 165 -6.06 -21.91 -17.04
C VAL A 165 -6.99 -21.27 -16.00
N LEU A 166 -6.46 -20.38 -15.16
CA LEU A 166 -7.25 -19.67 -14.14
C LEU A 166 -8.34 -18.79 -14.77
N GLN A 167 -8.03 -18.12 -15.89
CA GLN A 167 -9.00 -17.35 -16.66
C GLN A 167 -10.14 -18.23 -17.17
N GLY A 168 -9.80 -19.35 -17.81
CA GLY A 168 -10.80 -20.31 -18.29
C GLY A 168 -11.71 -20.83 -17.18
N TYR A 169 -11.13 -21.14 -16.02
CA TYR A 169 -11.85 -21.62 -14.85
C TYR A 169 -12.78 -20.56 -14.24
N TYR A 170 -12.26 -19.35 -14.03
CA TYR A 170 -12.92 -18.30 -13.26
C TYR A 170 -13.98 -17.51 -14.04
N ALA A 171 -13.89 -17.53 -15.37
CA ALA A 171 -14.73 -16.75 -16.27
C ALA A 171 -16.23 -16.98 -16.09
N ASN A 172 -16.67 -18.25 -16.10
CA ASN A 172 -18.09 -18.56 -15.99
C ASN A 172 -18.66 -18.16 -14.63
N MET A 173 -17.92 -18.38 -13.54
CA MET A 173 -18.34 -17.98 -12.18
C MET A 173 -18.59 -16.46 -12.08
N ARG A 174 -17.73 -15.65 -12.71
CA ARG A 174 -17.91 -14.19 -12.69
C ARG A 174 -19.04 -13.73 -13.59
N TYR A 175 -19.22 -14.37 -14.74
CA TYR A 175 -20.29 -14.03 -15.66
C TYR A 175 -21.66 -14.48 -15.14
N GLU A 176 -21.72 -15.58 -14.41
CA GLU A 176 -22.92 -16.03 -13.67
C GLU A 176 -23.32 -15.01 -12.61
N LYS A 177 -22.36 -14.50 -11.81
CA LYS A 177 -22.65 -13.46 -10.83
C LYS A 177 -23.19 -12.18 -11.49
N GLN A 178 -22.67 -11.82 -12.67
CA GLN A 178 -23.19 -10.70 -13.45
C GLN A 178 -24.61 -11.00 -13.97
N TYR A 179 -24.90 -12.23 -14.39
CA TYR A 179 -26.24 -12.67 -14.77
C TYR A 179 -27.23 -12.52 -13.60
N LEU A 180 -26.86 -12.94 -12.38
CA LEU A 180 -27.71 -12.77 -11.20
C LEU A 180 -27.99 -11.29 -10.90
N ASN A 181 -26.96 -10.44 -10.96
CA ASN A 181 -27.15 -8.99 -10.80
C ASN A 181 -28.02 -8.42 -11.92
N TRP A 182 -27.90 -8.94 -13.14
CA TRP A 182 -28.72 -8.52 -14.27
C TRP A 182 -30.17 -8.93 -14.13
N ARG A 183 -30.46 -10.09 -13.54
CA ARG A 183 -31.84 -10.46 -13.19
C ARG A 183 -32.46 -9.52 -12.14
N ALA A 184 -31.66 -8.97 -11.24
CA ALA A 184 -32.13 -8.01 -10.23
C ALA A 184 -32.28 -6.59 -10.80
N GLU A 185 -31.31 -6.13 -11.61
CA GLU A 185 -31.28 -4.78 -12.19
C GLU A 185 -30.89 -4.80 -13.69
N PRO A 186 -31.81 -5.18 -14.60
CA PRO A 186 -31.50 -5.41 -16.02
C PRO A 186 -31.00 -4.17 -16.78
N VAL A 187 -31.47 -2.98 -16.38
CA VAL A 187 -31.17 -1.71 -17.05
C VAL A 187 -29.75 -1.20 -16.73
N ARG A 188 -29.23 -1.50 -15.54
CA ARG A 188 -27.94 -0.98 -15.08
C ARG A 188 -26.77 -1.91 -15.39
N THR A 189 -27.05 -3.18 -15.53
CA THR A 189 -26.02 -4.22 -15.66
C THR A 189 -25.78 -4.53 -17.14
N PRO A 190 -24.51 -4.57 -17.59
CA PRO A 190 -24.23 -4.95 -18.96
C PRO A 190 -24.62 -6.41 -19.24
N SER A 191 -25.19 -6.66 -20.41
CA SER A 191 -25.48 -8.00 -20.94
C SER A 191 -24.84 -8.19 -22.32
N GLY A 192 -24.77 -9.43 -22.78
CA GLY A 192 -24.35 -9.81 -24.12
C GLY A 192 -22.87 -9.65 -24.41
N PHE A 193 -22.54 -9.74 -25.70
CA PHE A 193 -21.21 -9.52 -26.25
C PHE A 193 -21.13 -8.19 -27.00
N SER A 194 -20.15 -7.35 -26.68
CA SER A 194 -19.92 -6.07 -27.33
C SER A 194 -18.53 -5.99 -27.97
N TRP A 195 -18.52 -5.83 -29.30
CA TRP A 195 -17.29 -5.58 -30.06
C TRP A 195 -16.62 -4.26 -29.71
N LEU A 196 -17.40 -3.23 -29.35
CA LEU A 196 -16.88 -1.92 -28.96
C LEU A 196 -16.07 -2.02 -27.66
N LYS A 197 -16.57 -2.74 -26.65
CA LYS A 197 -15.84 -2.98 -25.40
C LYS A 197 -14.58 -3.82 -25.63
N ALA A 198 -14.67 -4.83 -26.49
CA ALA A 198 -13.52 -5.64 -26.89
C ALA A 198 -12.44 -4.79 -27.59
N GLY A 199 -12.83 -3.95 -28.55
CA GLY A 199 -11.92 -3.03 -29.24
C GLY A 199 -11.27 -2.03 -28.28
N PHE A 200 -12.05 -1.43 -27.37
CA PHE A 200 -11.53 -0.53 -26.35
C PHE A 200 -10.51 -1.21 -25.42
N SER A 201 -10.78 -2.45 -25.02
CA SER A 201 -9.79 -3.23 -24.25
C SER A 201 -8.51 -3.52 -25.03
N GLY A 202 -8.60 -3.72 -26.35
CA GLY A 202 -7.45 -3.79 -27.26
C GLY A 202 -6.60 -2.53 -27.23
N VAL A 203 -7.23 -1.35 -27.31
CA VAL A 203 -6.54 -0.05 -27.20
C VAL A 203 -5.87 0.10 -25.84
N LEU A 204 -6.56 -0.25 -24.74
CA LEU A 204 -5.96 -0.19 -23.41
C LEU A 204 -4.75 -1.12 -23.27
N TRP A 205 -4.85 -2.34 -23.80
CA TRP A 205 -3.73 -3.28 -23.79
C TRP A 205 -2.53 -2.73 -24.59
N LEU A 206 -2.78 -2.15 -25.77
CA LEU A 206 -1.74 -1.52 -26.59
C LEU A 206 -1.14 -0.26 -25.95
N ALA A 207 -1.90 0.47 -25.14
CA ALA A 207 -1.38 1.62 -24.41
C ALA A 207 -0.52 1.21 -23.20
N ILE A 208 -0.87 0.12 -22.51
CA ILE A 208 -0.26 -0.27 -21.25
C ILE A 208 0.91 -1.23 -21.47
N VAL A 209 0.69 -2.33 -22.19
CA VAL A 209 1.60 -3.47 -22.22
C VAL A 209 2.92 -3.15 -22.92
N PRO A 210 2.96 -2.52 -24.12
CA PRO A 210 4.21 -2.23 -24.81
C PRO A 210 5.15 -1.33 -24.01
N LEU A 211 4.64 -0.22 -23.44
CA LEU A 211 5.46 0.70 -22.64
C LEU A 211 5.95 0.05 -21.34
N THR A 212 5.10 -0.77 -20.71
CA THR A 212 5.47 -1.51 -19.50
C THR A 212 6.56 -2.54 -19.81
N LEU A 213 6.39 -3.34 -20.86
CA LEU A 213 7.41 -4.29 -21.31
C LEU A 213 8.71 -3.56 -21.62
N TYR A 214 8.66 -2.52 -22.45
CA TYR A 214 9.83 -1.75 -22.82
C TYR A 214 10.60 -1.24 -21.60
N LYS A 215 9.89 -0.64 -20.63
CA LYS A 215 10.47 -0.14 -19.38
C LYS A 215 11.17 -1.22 -18.55
N PHE A 216 10.63 -2.44 -18.51
CA PHE A 216 11.12 -3.49 -17.63
C PHE A 216 12.06 -4.51 -18.30
N THR A 217 12.17 -4.48 -19.63
CA THR A 217 13.03 -5.41 -20.38
C THR A 217 14.27 -4.73 -20.98
N VAL A 218 14.19 -3.44 -21.34
CA VAL A 218 15.28 -2.74 -22.01
C VAL A 218 16.13 -1.99 -21.00
N GLY A 219 17.46 -2.21 -21.02
CA GLY A 219 18.39 -1.57 -20.10
C GLY A 219 18.63 -0.08 -20.41
N LYS A 220 18.91 0.23 -21.69
CA LYS A 220 19.04 1.61 -22.16
C LYS A 220 17.76 2.07 -22.87
N ILE A 221 16.96 2.86 -22.17
CA ILE A 221 15.75 3.47 -22.71
C ILE A 221 16.13 4.45 -23.83
N ALA A 222 15.50 4.33 -25.00
CA ALA A 222 15.73 5.23 -26.12
C ALA A 222 15.39 6.68 -25.73
N PRO A 223 16.19 7.68 -26.14
CA PRO A 223 15.98 9.10 -25.77
C PRO A 223 14.56 9.61 -26.07
N ALA A 224 13.93 9.12 -27.14
CA ALA A 224 12.56 9.49 -27.51
C ALA A 224 11.48 8.97 -26.53
N LEU A 225 11.77 7.91 -25.77
CA LEU A 225 10.86 7.28 -24.82
C LEU A 225 11.20 7.60 -23.36
N GLU A 226 12.35 8.24 -23.10
CA GLU A 226 12.79 8.64 -21.76
C GLU A 226 11.76 9.52 -21.01
N PRO A 227 11.13 10.55 -21.63
CA PRO A 227 10.13 11.38 -20.96
C PRO A 227 8.87 10.63 -20.53
N TYR A 228 8.57 9.49 -21.18
CA TYR A 228 7.37 8.70 -20.91
C TYR A 228 7.62 7.54 -19.95
N THR A 229 8.88 7.26 -19.62
CA THR A 229 9.28 6.02 -18.93
C THR A 229 10.15 6.26 -17.70
N VAL A 230 10.83 7.41 -17.57
CA VAL A 230 11.79 7.68 -16.47
C VAL A 230 11.29 8.72 -15.48
N GLY A 231 10.40 9.62 -15.87
CA GLY A 231 9.82 10.58 -14.93
C GLY A 231 8.67 11.36 -15.56
N PHE A 232 7.78 11.87 -14.71
CA PHE A 232 6.73 12.78 -15.17
C PHE A 232 7.38 14.09 -15.67
N PRO A 233 6.96 14.66 -16.82
CA PRO A 233 7.60 15.81 -17.46
C PRO A 233 7.29 17.13 -16.74
N VAL A 234 7.59 17.21 -15.44
CA VAL A 234 7.44 18.43 -14.64
C VAL A 234 8.74 18.74 -13.90
N GLN A 235 9.21 19.98 -14.07
CA GLN A 235 10.34 20.51 -13.32
C GLN A 235 9.91 20.73 -11.87
N LYS A 236 10.28 19.81 -10.97
CA LYS A 236 9.93 19.87 -9.53
C LYS A 236 10.10 21.26 -8.92
N LYS A 237 11.16 21.99 -9.29
CA LYS A 237 11.49 23.31 -8.73
C LYS A 237 10.45 24.40 -9.02
N GLN A 238 9.76 24.37 -10.16
CA GLN A 238 8.87 25.46 -10.58
C GLN A 238 7.57 25.49 -9.76
N TYR A 239 7.06 24.33 -9.35
CA TYR A 239 5.81 24.23 -8.60
C TYR A 239 6.02 24.06 -7.09
N PHE A 240 7.10 23.38 -6.67
CA PHE A 240 7.36 23.20 -5.24
C PHE A 240 7.72 24.52 -4.53
N ALA A 241 8.53 25.38 -5.16
CA ALA A 241 9.01 26.59 -4.50
C ALA A 241 7.90 27.62 -4.18
N PRO A 242 6.95 27.93 -5.09
CA PRO A 242 5.84 28.82 -4.76
C PRO A 242 4.93 28.25 -3.66
N ILE A 243 4.67 26.94 -3.69
CA ILE A 243 3.82 26.27 -2.70
C ILE A 243 4.48 26.29 -1.33
N SER A 244 5.79 26.03 -1.23
CA SER A 244 6.50 26.06 0.05
C SER A 244 6.51 27.47 0.66
N THR A 245 6.82 28.49 -0.13
CA THR A 245 6.85 29.89 0.37
C THR A 245 5.47 30.36 0.82
N TRP A 246 4.41 30.02 0.07
CA TRP A 246 3.03 30.32 0.49
C TRP A 246 2.68 29.61 1.81
N MET A 247 3.05 28.34 1.94
CA MET A 247 2.75 27.54 3.13
C MET A 247 3.52 28.02 4.37
N GLU A 248 4.79 28.38 4.22
CA GLU A 248 5.61 29.00 5.27
C GLU A 248 4.98 30.32 5.75
N ALA A 249 4.62 31.23 4.84
CA ALA A 249 3.99 32.49 5.18
C ALA A 249 2.63 32.32 5.90
N TRP A 250 1.86 31.29 5.51
CA TRP A 250 0.60 30.96 6.16
C TRP A 250 0.81 30.42 7.58
N PHE A 251 1.81 29.54 7.79
CA PHE A 251 2.14 29.02 9.12
C PHE A 251 2.64 30.13 10.06
N ASP A 252 3.46 31.06 9.57
CA ASP A 252 3.92 32.19 10.36
C ASP A 252 2.76 33.10 10.78
N TRP A 253 1.85 33.41 9.85
CA TRP A 253 0.65 34.18 10.16
C TRP A 253 -0.24 33.51 11.21
N LEU A 254 -0.46 32.20 11.07
CA LEU A 254 -1.28 31.41 11.99
C LEU A 254 -0.64 31.35 13.38
N SER A 255 0.69 31.24 13.45
CA SER A 255 1.44 31.19 14.70
C SER A 255 1.28 32.49 15.49
N VAL A 256 1.42 33.64 14.82
CA VAL A 256 1.33 34.96 15.47
C VAL A 256 -0.10 35.30 15.88
N LYS A 257 -1.10 35.03 15.01
CA LYS A 257 -2.50 35.38 15.30
C LYS A 257 -3.21 34.37 16.21
N GLY A 258 -2.81 33.11 16.14
CA GLY A 258 -3.39 32.02 16.92
C GLY A 258 -2.74 31.78 18.28
N ALA A 259 -1.64 32.47 18.61
CA ALA A 259 -0.83 32.23 19.81
C ALA A 259 -1.66 32.04 21.08
N GLY A 260 -2.57 32.97 21.38
CA GLY A 260 -3.41 32.88 22.58
C GLY A 260 -4.35 31.66 22.62
N VAL A 261 -4.82 31.20 21.45
CA VAL A 261 -5.63 29.97 21.35
C VAL A 261 -4.75 28.74 21.58
N PHE A 262 -3.57 28.69 20.95
CA PHE A 262 -2.62 27.58 21.12
C PHE A 262 -2.15 27.47 22.57
N ASP A 263 -1.81 28.60 23.21
CA ASP A 263 -1.41 28.64 24.62
C ASP A 263 -2.53 28.14 25.54
N GLY A 264 -3.78 28.52 25.26
CA GLY A 264 -4.95 28.01 25.99
C GLY A 264 -5.13 26.50 25.86
N VAL A 265 -4.95 25.96 24.65
CA VAL A 265 -5.00 24.51 24.40
C VAL A 265 -3.87 23.79 25.12
N VAL A 266 -2.64 24.31 25.06
CA VAL A 266 -1.48 23.73 25.76
C VAL A 266 -1.70 23.73 27.25
N SER A 267 -2.17 24.84 27.81
CA SER A 267 -2.47 24.97 29.23
C SER A 267 -3.52 23.94 29.67
N THR A 268 -4.57 23.76 28.88
CA THR A 268 -5.63 22.77 29.16
C THR A 268 -5.09 21.34 29.12
N ILE A 269 -4.31 20.99 28.09
CA ILE A 269 -3.71 19.65 27.96
C ILE A 269 -2.74 19.39 29.13
N LYS A 270 -1.89 20.35 29.47
CA LYS A 270 -0.95 20.25 30.59
C LYS A 270 -1.68 20.10 31.92
N ALA A 271 -2.72 20.90 32.18
CA ALA A 271 -3.49 20.81 33.41
C ALA A 271 -4.10 19.41 33.62
N VAL A 272 -4.64 18.80 32.56
CA VAL A 272 -5.17 17.43 32.62
C VAL A 272 -4.06 16.41 32.82
N LEU A 273 -2.94 16.55 32.09
CA LEU A 273 -1.79 15.64 32.21
C LEU A 273 -1.17 15.69 33.61
N ASP A 274 -0.84 16.89 34.10
CA ASP A 274 -0.25 17.12 35.42
C ASP A 274 -1.18 16.61 36.54
N GLY A 275 -2.50 16.77 36.37
CA GLY A 275 -3.49 16.21 37.28
C GLY A 275 -3.44 14.68 37.34
N LEU A 276 -3.38 14.01 36.18
CA LEU A 276 -3.29 12.55 36.12
C LEU A 276 -1.92 12.03 36.60
N GLU A 277 -0.83 12.70 36.26
CA GLU A 277 0.51 12.37 36.76
C GLU A 277 0.57 12.52 38.28
N THR A 278 -0.04 13.56 38.86
CA THR A 278 -0.13 13.71 40.32
C THR A 278 -0.85 12.53 40.96
N VAL A 279 -1.92 12.03 40.34
CA VAL A 279 -2.69 10.88 40.84
C VAL A 279 -1.91 9.57 40.69
N PHE A 280 -1.33 9.28 39.53
CA PHE A 280 -0.71 7.97 39.26
C PHE A 280 0.76 7.86 39.66
N VAL A 281 1.51 8.95 39.56
CA VAL A 281 2.95 9.01 39.86
C VAL A 281 3.18 9.58 41.26
N GLY A 282 2.47 10.66 41.62
CA GLY A 282 2.62 11.32 42.92
C GLY A 282 2.11 10.49 44.11
N THR A 283 1.17 9.57 43.87
CA THR A 283 0.62 8.68 44.90
C THR A 283 1.53 7.46 45.13
N PRO A 284 1.74 7.00 46.38
CA PRO A 284 2.52 5.80 46.65
C PRO A 284 2.06 4.57 45.86
N TRP A 285 3.02 3.85 45.28
CA TRP A 285 2.78 2.72 44.39
C TRP A 285 1.81 1.64 44.92
N PRO A 286 1.79 1.27 46.24
CA PRO A 286 0.88 0.24 46.71
C PRO A 286 -0.59 0.67 46.60
N VAL A 287 -0.85 1.97 46.79
CA VAL A 287 -2.19 2.55 46.71
C VAL A 287 -2.68 2.48 45.26
N VAL A 288 -1.87 2.97 44.33
CA VAL A 288 -2.19 2.97 42.89
C VAL A 288 -2.41 1.54 42.39
N MET A 289 -1.51 0.61 42.75
CA MET A 289 -1.64 -0.80 42.37
C MET A 289 -2.93 -1.41 42.90
N THR A 290 -3.26 -1.18 44.17
CA THR A 290 -4.48 -1.71 44.79
C THR A 290 -5.73 -1.19 44.10
N VAL A 291 -5.79 0.12 43.85
CA VAL A 291 -6.94 0.75 43.16
C VAL A 291 -7.12 0.19 41.75
N VAL A 292 -6.04 0.08 40.98
CA VAL A 292 -6.10 -0.43 39.60
C VAL A 292 -6.53 -1.90 39.57
N VAL A 293 -6.02 -2.73 40.49
CA VAL A 293 -6.41 -4.15 40.57
C VAL A 293 -7.87 -4.31 40.99
N VAL A 294 -8.35 -3.52 41.95
CA VAL A 294 -9.76 -3.53 42.39
C VAL A 294 -10.68 -3.06 41.26
N LEU A 295 -10.30 -2.02 40.52
CA LEU A 295 -11.06 -1.55 39.34
C LEU A 295 -11.12 -2.62 38.25
N ALA A 296 -9.99 -3.27 37.93
CA ALA A 296 -9.93 -4.36 36.98
C ALA A 296 -10.85 -5.53 37.40
N TRP A 297 -10.86 -5.86 38.70
CA TRP A 297 -11.74 -6.89 39.24
C TRP A 297 -13.22 -6.55 39.09
N ARG A 298 -13.61 -5.31 39.41
CA ARG A 298 -15.00 -4.86 39.35
C ARG A 298 -15.53 -4.72 37.92
N LEU A 299 -14.68 -4.32 36.97
CA LEU A 299 -15.09 -4.08 35.58
C LEU A 299 -15.01 -5.33 34.70
N ALA A 300 -14.01 -6.20 34.91
CA ALA A 300 -13.71 -7.30 33.99
C ALA A 300 -13.57 -8.68 34.68
N GLY A 301 -13.77 -8.74 36.00
CA GLY A 301 -13.78 -9.99 36.77
C GLY A 301 -12.40 -10.45 37.27
N PRO A 302 -12.35 -11.54 38.05
CA PRO A 302 -11.17 -11.93 38.82
C PRO A 302 -9.99 -12.37 37.94
N ARG A 303 -10.26 -12.96 36.78
CA ARG A 303 -9.21 -13.39 35.83
C ARG A 303 -8.39 -12.20 35.31
N VAL A 304 -9.05 -11.10 34.97
CA VAL A 304 -8.39 -9.89 34.50
C VAL A 304 -7.65 -9.21 35.64
N ALA A 305 -8.23 -9.16 36.84
CA ALA A 305 -7.57 -8.61 38.02
C ALA A 305 -6.25 -9.31 38.35
N THR A 306 -6.21 -10.65 38.33
CA THR A 306 -4.98 -11.41 38.57
C THR A 306 -3.93 -11.14 37.50
N PHE A 307 -4.35 -11.00 36.24
CA PHE A 307 -3.45 -10.66 35.14
C PHE A 307 -2.88 -9.24 35.29
N THR A 308 -3.74 -8.25 35.59
CA THR A 308 -3.33 -6.86 35.84
C THR A 308 -2.39 -6.76 37.02
N ALA A 309 -2.66 -7.47 38.13
CA ALA A 309 -1.79 -7.51 39.28
C ALA A 309 -0.41 -8.08 38.93
N ALA A 310 -0.35 -9.22 38.20
CA ALA A 310 0.90 -9.81 37.75
C ALA A 310 1.69 -8.87 36.82
N ALA A 311 1.02 -8.20 35.88
CA ALA A 311 1.64 -7.24 34.96
C ALA A 311 2.21 -6.02 35.70
N LEU A 312 1.47 -5.45 36.66
CA LEU A 312 1.94 -4.32 37.46
C LEU A 312 3.12 -4.70 38.36
N THR A 313 3.07 -5.88 39.00
CA THR A 313 4.21 -6.40 39.77
C THR A 313 5.44 -6.57 38.88
N TYR A 314 5.27 -7.11 37.68
CA TYR A 314 6.36 -7.29 36.72
C TYR A 314 7.02 -5.95 36.35
N LEU A 315 6.23 -4.91 36.04
CA LEU A 315 6.75 -3.57 35.76
C LEU A 315 7.48 -2.96 36.98
N GLY A 316 6.96 -3.19 38.19
CA GLY A 316 7.61 -2.80 39.43
C GLY A 316 8.96 -3.49 39.65
N MET A 317 9.04 -4.81 39.40
CA MET A 317 10.28 -5.59 39.53
C MET A 317 11.38 -5.13 38.58
N LEU A 318 11.03 -4.63 37.39
CA LEU A 318 11.98 -4.07 36.42
C LEU A 318 12.41 -2.63 36.73
N GLY A 319 11.87 -2.01 37.80
CA GLY A 319 12.12 -0.60 38.10
C GLY A 319 11.48 0.37 37.10
N LEU A 320 10.52 -0.09 36.29
CA LEU A 320 9.84 0.72 35.26
C LEU A 320 8.53 1.31 35.75
N TRP A 321 8.26 1.30 37.06
CA TRP A 321 7.00 1.75 37.63
C TRP A 321 6.65 3.19 37.24
N GLU A 322 7.55 4.14 37.52
CA GLU A 322 7.34 5.56 37.26
C GLU A 322 7.12 5.83 35.76
N THR A 323 8.00 5.31 34.90
CA THR A 323 7.86 5.45 33.45
C THR A 323 6.54 4.87 32.95
N SER A 324 6.11 3.73 33.51
CA SER A 324 4.83 3.11 33.15
C SER A 324 3.64 3.97 33.60
N MET A 325 3.65 4.51 34.82
CA MET A 325 2.60 5.39 35.31
C MET A 325 2.52 6.71 34.53
N VAL A 326 3.66 7.24 34.06
CA VAL A 326 3.68 8.36 33.10
C VAL A 326 2.96 7.96 31.82
N THR A 327 3.28 6.81 31.21
CA THR A 327 2.59 6.38 29.98
C THR A 327 1.08 6.18 30.16
N VAL A 328 0.65 5.65 31.31
CA VAL A 328 -0.77 5.51 31.67
C VAL A 328 -1.43 6.87 31.81
N SER A 329 -0.74 7.85 32.41
CA SER A 329 -1.22 9.23 32.55
C SER A 329 -1.38 9.91 31.19
N LEU A 330 -0.41 9.74 30.28
CA LEU A 330 -0.51 10.26 28.90
C LEU A 330 -1.68 9.64 28.14
N LEU A 331 -1.82 8.31 28.17
CA LEU A 331 -2.92 7.60 27.50
C LEU A 331 -4.28 7.98 28.11
N GLY A 332 -4.34 8.10 29.43
CA GLY A 332 -5.52 8.53 30.17
C GLY A 332 -5.93 9.97 29.84
N ALA A 333 -4.97 10.89 29.77
CA ALA A 333 -5.20 12.28 29.38
C ALA A 333 -5.73 12.36 27.94
N ALA A 334 -5.10 11.63 27.01
CA ALA A 334 -5.54 11.57 25.62
C ALA A 334 -6.95 10.99 25.49
N ALA A 335 -7.27 9.90 26.20
CA ALA A 335 -8.59 9.30 26.21
C ALA A 335 -9.64 10.23 26.82
N PHE A 336 -9.33 10.89 27.94
CA PHE A 336 -10.23 11.85 28.58
C PHE A 336 -10.54 13.03 27.66
N LEU A 337 -9.54 13.66 27.07
CA LEU A 337 -9.72 14.76 26.12
C LEU A 337 -10.47 14.31 24.85
N CYS A 338 -10.17 13.11 24.35
CA CYS A 338 -10.88 12.52 23.22
C CYS A 338 -12.37 12.32 23.53
N LEU A 339 -12.74 11.86 24.71
CA LEU A 339 -14.13 11.73 25.11
C LEU A 339 -14.79 13.10 25.33
N LEU A 340 -14.08 14.01 26.00
CA LEU A 340 -14.56 15.36 26.31
C LEU A 340 -14.94 16.15 25.06
N PHE A 341 -14.11 16.11 24.01
CA PHE A 341 -14.36 16.83 22.76
C PHE A 341 -15.02 15.97 21.68
N GLY A 342 -14.66 14.69 21.61
CA GLY A 342 -15.12 13.76 20.58
C GLY A 342 -16.59 13.36 20.72
N ILE A 343 -17.12 13.20 21.95
CA ILE A 343 -18.55 12.89 22.13
C ILE A 343 -19.43 14.05 21.65
N PRO A 344 -19.23 15.31 22.09
CA PRO A 344 -20.03 16.43 21.61
C PRO A 344 -19.95 16.64 20.09
N LEU A 345 -18.74 16.56 19.51
CA LEU A 345 -18.54 16.68 18.07
C LEU A 345 -19.21 15.52 17.31
N GLY A 346 -19.10 14.30 17.81
CA GLY A 346 -19.74 13.12 17.23
C GLY A 346 -21.27 13.22 17.23
N ILE A 347 -21.86 13.71 18.32
CA ILE A 347 -23.31 13.97 18.39
C ILE A 347 -23.71 15.06 17.39
N TRP A 348 -22.91 16.12 17.24
CA TRP A 348 -23.19 17.19 16.29
C TRP A 348 -23.15 16.70 14.84
N PHE A 349 -22.14 15.89 14.47
CA PHE A 349 -22.03 15.30 13.14
C PHE A 349 -23.17 14.33 12.85
N GLY A 350 -23.61 13.55 13.84
CA GLY A 350 -24.76 12.66 13.71
C GLY A 350 -26.10 13.39 13.48
N LYS A 351 -26.21 14.64 13.92
CA LYS A 351 -27.43 15.46 13.76
C LYS A 351 -27.44 16.35 12.52
N SER A 352 -26.29 16.60 11.88
CA SER A 352 -26.19 17.50 10.74
C SER A 352 -25.34 16.91 9.61
N GLN A 353 -26.00 16.57 8.50
CA GLN A 353 -25.32 16.08 7.30
C GLN A 353 -24.32 17.10 6.74
N ARG A 354 -24.60 18.41 6.89
CA ARG A 354 -23.68 19.47 6.46
C ARG A 354 -22.42 19.50 7.32
N ALA A 355 -22.57 19.37 8.65
CA ALA A 355 -21.42 19.34 9.56
C ALA A 355 -20.57 18.09 9.34
N TYR A 356 -21.20 16.93 9.15
CA TYR A 356 -20.51 15.68 8.82
C TYR A 356 -19.72 15.79 7.51
N ASN A 357 -20.34 16.28 6.44
CA ASN A 357 -19.68 16.43 5.13
C ASN A 357 -18.51 17.44 5.18
N ALA A 358 -18.60 18.48 6.02
CA ALA A 358 -17.50 19.43 6.22
C ALA A 358 -16.35 18.84 7.07
N ALA A 359 -16.64 17.96 8.02
CA ALA A 359 -15.64 17.30 8.86
C ALA A 359 -14.95 16.12 8.16
N LEU A 360 -15.62 15.48 7.20
CA LEU A 360 -15.14 14.27 6.52
C LEU A 360 -13.73 14.41 5.92
N PRO A 361 -13.38 15.50 5.20
CA PRO A 361 -12.01 15.66 4.68
C PRO A 361 -10.95 15.72 5.78
N VAL A 362 -11.26 16.31 6.94
CA VAL A 362 -10.33 16.39 8.08
C VAL A 362 -10.13 15.01 8.70
N LEU A 363 -11.21 14.23 8.84
CA LEU A 363 -11.15 12.86 9.35
C LEU A 363 -10.34 11.95 8.40
N ASP A 364 -10.57 12.06 7.10
CA ASP A 364 -9.82 11.32 6.08
C ASP A 364 -8.33 11.71 6.11
N PHE A 365 -8.03 13.00 6.25
CA PHE A 365 -6.67 13.49 6.42
C PHE A 365 -6.01 12.88 7.66
N MET A 366 -6.67 12.93 8.82
CA MET A 366 -6.17 12.36 10.09
C MET A 366 -5.87 10.86 9.99
N GLN A 367 -6.59 10.13 9.14
CA GLN A 367 -6.43 8.69 8.97
C GLN A 367 -5.40 8.28 7.93
N THR A 368 -5.17 9.12 6.90
CA THR A 368 -4.36 8.75 5.73
C THR A 368 -2.96 9.33 5.75
N MET A 369 -2.74 10.43 6.47
CA MET A 369 -1.42 11.05 6.53
C MET A 369 -0.49 10.38 7.57
N PRO A 370 0.77 10.11 7.21
CA PRO A 370 1.75 9.58 8.16
C PRO A 370 1.97 10.51 9.35
N ALA A 371 2.13 9.93 10.54
CA ALA A 371 2.30 10.67 11.80
C ALA A 371 3.44 11.72 11.77
N PHE A 372 4.54 11.44 11.07
CA PHE A 372 5.67 12.36 10.96
C PHE A 372 5.31 13.70 10.30
N VAL A 373 4.37 13.69 9.35
CA VAL A 373 3.95 14.91 8.64
C VAL A 373 3.23 15.86 9.59
N TYR A 374 2.38 15.32 10.49
CA TYR A 374 1.69 16.10 11.51
C TYR A 374 2.61 16.60 12.62
N LEU A 375 3.68 15.87 12.92
CA LEU A 375 4.56 16.21 14.03
C LEU A 375 5.31 17.53 13.80
N ILE A 376 5.66 17.85 12.54
CA ILE A 376 6.38 19.08 12.17
C ILE A 376 5.62 20.35 12.62
N PRO A 377 4.37 20.58 12.17
CA PRO A 377 3.62 21.75 12.61
C PRO A 377 3.27 21.68 14.10
N ILE A 378 2.95 20.51 14.66
CA ILE A 378 2.64 20.38 16.09
C ILE A 378 3.81 20.87 16.96
N ILE A 379 5.05 20.47 16.64
CA ILE A 379 6.23 20.94 17.39
C ILE A 379 6.43 22.45 17.21
N ALA A 380 6.22 22.97 16.00
CA ALA A 380 6.34 24.39 15.71
C ALA A 380 5.33 25.25 16.50
N PHE A 381 4.07 24.82 16.60
CA PHE A 381 3.01 25.56 17.30
C PHE A 381 3.03 25.37 18.82
N PHE A 382 3.37 24.17 19.31
CA PHE A 382 3.20 23.84 20.72
C PHE A 382 4.48 23.89 21.55
N GLY A 383 5.66 24.03 20.91
CA GLY A 383 6.95 24.19 21.58
C GLY A 383 7.37 23.00 22.46
N THR A 384 8.65 22.88 22.78
CA THR A 384 9.16 21.76 23.61
C THR A 384 8.88 22.00 25.11
N GLY A 385 7.62 21.97 25.53
CA GLY A 385 7.24 21.78 26.93
C GLY A 385 7.40 20.30 27.32
N LYS A 386 8.33 19.99 28.25
CA LYS A 386 8.69 18.66 28.79
C LYS A 386 8.02 17.44 28.11
N PRO A 387 8.70 16.77 27.17
CA PRO A 387 8.28 15.46 26.71
C PRO A 387 9.19 14.38 27.31
N PRO A 388 8.68 13.43 28.11
CA PRO A 388 9.40 12.22 28.52
C PRO A 388 9.69 11.24 27.35
N GLY A 389 9.76 11.71 26.10
CA GLY A 389 9.87 10.88 24.89
C GLY A 389 10.90 11.33 23.85
N VAL A 390 11.56 12.50 24.02
CA VAL A 390 12.53 13.01 23.01
C VAL A 390 13.85 12.23 23.02
N GLY A 391 14.12 11.42 24.05
CA GLY A 391 15.24 10.48 24.06
C GLY A 391 15.13 9.37 23.01
N SER A 392 13.91 8.99 22.61
CA SER A 392 13.66 7.91 21.65
C SER A 392 13.70 8.40 20.20
N LEU A 393 13.15 9.57 19.91
CA LEU A 393 13.04 10.07 18.53
C LEU A 393 14.38 10.55 17.94
N ARG A 394 15.30 11.08 18.78
CA ARG A 394 16.67 11.44 18.32
C ARG A 394 17.53 10.23 17.95
N ARG A 395 17.17 9.02 18.39
CA ARG A 395 17.90 7.78 18.06
C ARG A 395 17.44 7.17 16.73
N PHE A 396 16.26 7.54 16.23
CA PHE A 396 15.71 7.06 14.95
C PHE A 396 16.25 7.82 13.71
N LEU A 397 16.80 9.02 13.90
CA LEU A 397 17.37 9.84 12.83
C LEU A 397 18.90 9.70 12.69
N ARG A 398 19.51 8.72 13.37
CA ARG A 398 20.95 8.42 13.32
C ARG A 398 21.28 6.99 12.89
N ILE A 399 20.38 6.31 12.19
CA ILE A 399 20.66 5.08 11.46
C ILE A 399 20.31 5.29 9.99
#